data_AF-A0A3D5T1E4-F1
#
_entry.id   AF-A0A3D5T1E4-F1
#
_cell.length_a   1.000
_cell.length_b   1.000
_cell.length_c   1.000
_cell.angle_alpha   90.00
_cell.angle_beta   90.00
_cell.angle_gamma   90.00
#
_symmetry.space_group_name_H-M   'P 1'
#
loop_
_entity.id
_entity.type
_entity.pdbx_description
1 polymer ?
#
loop_
_entity_poly.entity_id
_entity_poly.type
_entity_poly.pdbx_seq_one_letter_code
_entity_poly.pdbx_strand_id
1 'polypeptide(L)'
;MAVTLAQLKENLGETVQTRVKLAPYTNFKIGGPAKFLFEAKTSEQLIKAVQVANEFKLPLLILGGASNVLVADKGYNGLVVLVRNNQWKIEGERVTAEAGVNLGFLVQQTVNKELSGFEPLVAVPGTIGGAIFGNAGVPQVPKGFIGDWVESVTVCRDD
;
A
#
# COMPACT_ATOMS: atom_id res chain seq x y z
N MET A 1 27.58 4.82 -6.91
CA MET A 1 27.15 5.27 -8.26
C MET A 1 25.65 5.56 -8.22
N ALA A 2 25.16 6.55 -8.97
CA ALA A 2 23.72 6.82 -9.02
C ALA A 2 23.03 5.76 -9.90
N VAL A 3 22.00 5.09 -9.36
CA VAL A 3 21.18 4.16 -10.15
C VAL A 3 20.53 4.86 -11.33
N THR A 4 20.54 4.18 -12.47
CA THR A 4 19.90 4.60 -13.71
C THR A 4 18.52 3.95 -13.88
N LEU A 5 17.67 4.55 -14.70
CA LEU A 5 16.38 3.95 -15.07
C LEU A 5 16.56 2.58 -15.75
N ALA A 6 17.59 2.42 -16.60
CA ALA A 6 17.85 1.17 -17.29
C ALA A 6 18.08 0.01 -16.31
N GLN A 7 18.90 0.23 -15.27
CA GLN A 7 19.14 -0.76 -14.22
C GLN A 7 17.87 -1.13 -13.45
N LEU A 8 16.97 -0.17 -13.20
CA LEU A 8 15.70 -0.46 -12.55
C LEU A 8 14.74 -1.22 -13.46
N LYS A 9 14.70 -0.89 -14.76
CA LYS A 9 13.85 -1.59 -15.73
C LYS A 9 14.28 -3.04 -15.96
N GLU A 10 15.58 -3.30 -15.95
CA GLU A 10 16.12 -4.66 -16.01
C GLU A 10 15.66 -5.52 -14.82
N ASN A 11 15.49 -4.90 -13.64
CA ASN A 11 15.15 -5.60 -12.40
C ASN A 11 13.65 -5.65 -12.05
N LEU A 12 12.90 -4.59 -12.40
CA LEU A 12 11.48 -4.40 -12.05
C LEU A 12 10.55 -4.40 -13.27
N GLY A 13 11.11 -4.41 -14.48
CA GLY A 13 10.39 -4.37 -15.75
C GLY A 13 10.23 -2.95 -16.32
N GLU A 14 9.76 -2.91 -17.56
CA GLU A 14 9.63 -1.67 -18.36
C GLU A 14 8.62 -0.65 -17.82
N THR A 15 7.80 -1.03 -16.83
CA THR A 15 6.76 -0.19 -16.23
C THR A 15 7.30 0.84 -15.22
N VAL A 16 8.59 0.79 -14.88
CA VAL A 16 9.22 1.82 -14.03
C VAL A 16 9.23 3.16 -14.77
N GLN A 17 8.70 4.19 -14.12
CA GLN A 17 8.61 5.54 -14.63
C GLN A 17 9.58 6.49 -13.92
N THR A 18 9.90 7.63 -14.53
CA THR A 18 10.78 8.65 -13.93
C THR A 18 10.10 10.01 -13.88
N ARG A 19 10.43 10.81 -12.85
CA ARG A 19 9.95 12.19 -12.68
C ARG A 19 8.43 12.34 -12.71
N VAL A 20 7.69 11.34 -12.23
CA VAL A 20 6.23 11.34 -12.19
C VAL A 20 5.73 12.12 -10.98
N LYS A 21 4.84 13.11 -11.19
CA LYS A 21 4.19 13.84 -10.09
C LYS A 21 3.37 12.89 -9.23
N LEU A 22 3.51 13.00 -7.91
CA LEU A 22 2.78 12.15 -6.96
C LEU A 22 1.37 12.65 -6.66
N ALA A 23 1.06 13.92 -6.95
CA ALA A 23 -0.27 14.51 -6.73
C ALA A 23 -1.46 13.65 -7.21
N PRO A 24 -1.46 13.03 -8.42
CA PRO A 24 -2.56 12.18 -8.86
C PRO A 24 -2.81 10.96 -7.94
N TYR A 25 -1.75 10.49 -7.28
CA TYR A 25 -1.73 9.27 -6.46
C TYR A 25 -1.94 9.53 -4.95
N THR A 26 -2.06 10.79 -4.52
CA THR A 26 -2.37 11.14 -3.12
C THR A 26 -3.85 11.52 -2.97
N ASN A 27 -4.39 11.40 -1.76
CA ASN A 27 -5.76 11.87 -1.48
C ASN A 27 -5.84 13.39 -1.46
N PHE A 28 -4.83 14.07 -0.91
CA PHE A 28 -4.76 15.53 -0.88
C PHE A 28 -4.57 16.17 -2.26
N LYS A 29 -4.28 15.38 -3.31
CA LYS A 29 -3.95 15.87 -4.66
C LYS A 29 -2.77 16.84 -4.69
N ILE A 30 -1.83 16.62 -3.75
CA ILE A 30 -0.58 17.37 -3.60
C ILE A 30 0.59 16.37 -3.67
N GLY A 31 1.70 16.79 -4.26
CA GLY A 31 2.92 15.99 -4.32
C GLY A 31 3.75 16.25 -5.57
N GLY A 32 5.01 16.62 -5.34
CA GLY A 32 6.02 16.78 -6.38
C GLY A 32 6.45 15.47 -7.06
N PRO A 33 7.47 15.51 -7.93
CA PRO A 33 7.90 14.35 -8.70
C PRO A 33 8.63 13.30 -7.85
N ALA A 34 8.29 12.03 -8.02
CA ALA A 34 9.15 10.93 -7.61
C ALA A 34 10.30 10.76 -8.62
N LYS A 35 11.52 10.49 -8.14
CA LYS A 35 12.65 10.15 -9.04
C LYS A 35 12.31 8.91 -9.86
N PHE A 36 11.85 7.86 -9.18
CA PHE A 36 11.34 6.63 -9.78
C PHE A 36 9.97 6.27 -9.20
N LEU A 37 9.08 5.75 -10.04
CA LEU A 37 7.77 5.25 -9.64
C LEU A 37 7.56 3.86 -10.23
N PHE A 38 7.14 2.90 -9.41
CA PHE A 38 6.80 1.55 -9.81
C PHE A 38 5.45 1.14 -9.23
N GLU A 39 4.62 0.45 -10.01
CA GLU A 39 3.35 -0.09 -9.56
C GLU A 39 3.47 -1.61 -9.35
N ALA A 40 3.46 -2.04 -8.09
CA ALA A 40 3.49 -3.45 -7.73
C ALA A 40 2.07 -4.01 -7.69
N LYS A 41 1.71 -4.81 -8.70
CA LYS A 41 0.39 -5.43 -8.86
C LYS A 41 0.30 -6.83 -8.25
N THR A 42 1.43 -7.40 -7.83
CA THR A 42 1.48 -8.68 -7.10
C THR A 42 2.41 -8.59 -5.90
N SER A 43 2.27 -9.53 -4.96
CA SER A 43 3.13 -9.63 -3.79
C SER A 43 4.60 -9.86 -4.18
N GLU A 44 4.86 -10.65 -5.22
CA GLU A 44 6.21 -10.91 -5.74
C GLU A 44 6.85 -9.64 -6.30
N GLN A 45 6.08 -8.81 -7.02
CA GLN A 45 6.56 -7.52 -7.52
C GLN A 45 6.90 -6.56 -6.37
N LEU A 46 6.11 -6.58 -5.29
CA LEU A 46 6.39 -5.76 -4.11
C LEU A 46 7.68 -6.21 -3.43
N ILE A 47 7.86 -7.52 -3.21
CA ILE A 47 9.09 -8.10 -2.63
C ILE A 47 10.29 -7.76 -3.50
N LYS A 48 10.18 -7.92 -4.82
CA LYS A 48 11.27 -7.59 -5.75
C LYS A 48 11.63 -6.11 -5.72
N ALA A 49 10.65 -5.22 -5.61
CA ALA A 49 10.90 -3.78 -5.50
C ALA A 49 11.65 -3.40 -4.22
N VAL A 50 11.33 -4.05 -3.10
CA VAL A 50 12.06 -3.90 -1.82
C VAL A 50 13.51 -4.39 -1.97
N GLN A 51 13.71 -5.60 -2.50
CA GLN A 51 15.04 -6.18 -2.71
C GLN A 51 15.92 -5.29 -3.60
N VAL A 52 15.37 -4.80 -4.71
CA VAL A 52 16.09 -3.92 -5.66
C VAL A 52 16.43 -2.58 -5.01
N ALA A 53 15.53 -2.01 -4.21
CA ALA A 53 15.83 -0.80 -3.47
C ALA A 53 16.98 -1.01 -2.48
N ASN A 54 17.01 -2.15 -1.78
CA ASN A 54 18.07 -2.50 -0.83
C ASN A 54 19.41 -2.74 -1.54
N GLU A 55 19.42 -3.54 -2.62
CA GLU A 55 20.62 -3.82 -3.43
C GLU A 55 21.30 -2.53 -3.91
N PHE A 56 20.49 -1.59 -4.41
CA PHE A 56 20.97 -0.31 -4.93
C PHE A 56 21.08 0.80 -3.89
N LYS A 57 20.75 0.52 -2.61
CA LYS A 57 20.70 1.51 -1.51
C LYS A 57 19.86 2.74 -1.86
N LEU A 58 18.73 2.51 -2.53
CA LEU A 58 17.78 3.54 -2.92
C LEU A 58 16.82 3.86 -1.77
N PRO A 59 16.61 5.14 -1.43
CA PRO A 59 15.51 5.53 -0.55
C PRO A 59 14.18 5.00 -1.11
N LEU A 60 13.47 4.23 -0.30
CA LEU A 60 12.23 3.56 -0.68
C LEU A 60 11.04 4.21 0.02
N LEU A 61 9.96 4.47 -0.72
CA LEU A 61 8.67 4.87 -0.16
C LEU A 61 7.61 3.88 -0.65
N ILE A 62 7.02 3.12 0.27
CA ILE A 62 5.86 2.27 -0.01
C ILE A 62 4.59 3.13 0.15
N LEU A 63 3.75 3.16 -0.87
CA LEU A 63 2.55 3.98 -0.90
C LEU A 63 1.32 3.14 -1.27
N GLY A 64 0.44 2.92 -0.30
CA GLY A 64 -0.85 2.26 -0.52
C GLY A 64 -1.90 3.19 -1.11
N GLY A 65 -2.93 3.51 -0.31
CA GLY A 65 -3.98 4.45 -0.68
C GLY A 65 -3.62 5.92 -0.50
N ALA A 66 -2.49 6.25 0.13
CA ALA A 66 -2.01 7.63 0.34
C ALA A 66 -3.06 8.58 0.98
N SER A 67 -3.90 8.07 1.88
CA SER A 67 -4.89 8.85 2.62
C SER A 67 -4.29 9.61 3.80
N ASN A 68 -3.10 9.21 4.26
CA ASN A 68 -2.43 9.79 5.42
C ASN A 68 -0.97 10.19 5.09
N VAL A 69 -0.73 10.73 3.89
CA VAL A 69 0.61 11.16 3.45
C VAL A 69 0.51 12.52 2.76
N LEU A 70 1.39 13.45 3.17
CA LEU A 70 1.58 14.74 2.52
C LEU A 70 2.95 14.78 1.85
N VAL A 71 2.96 14.76 0.51
CA VAL A 71 4.20 14.77 -0.28
C VAL A 71 4.58 16.22 -0.59
N ALA A 72 5.81 16.61 -0.29
CA ALA A 72 6.31 17.95 -0.58
C ALA A 72 6.38 18.24 -2.09
N ASP A 73 6.30 19.53 -2.49
CA ASP A 73 6.39 19.94 -3.91
C ASP A 73 7.76 19.65 -4.54
N LYS A 74 8.82 19.58 -3.73
CA LYS A 74 10.14 19.11 -4.16
C LYS A 74 10.15 17.63 -4.57
N GLY A 75 9.11 16.88 -4.21
CA GLY A 75 8.95 15.47 -4.53
C GLY A 75 9.77 14.53 -3.65
N TYR A 76 10.02 13.32 -4.17
CA TYR A 76 10.73 12.25 -3.46
C TYR A 76 11.94 11.77 -4.27
N ASN A 77 13.14 11.92 -3.72
CA ASN A 77 14.39 11.53 -4.36
C ASN A 77 14.73 10.05 -4.10
N GLY A 78 13.90 9.15 -4.62
CA GLY A 78 14.04 7.71 -4.41
C GLY A 78 13.07 6.91 -5.28
N LEU A 79 12.88 5.63 -4.93
CA LEU A 79 11.88 4.76 -5.53
C LEU A 79 10.58 4.84 -4.73
N VAL A 80 9.49 5.23 -5.39
CA VAL A 80 8.14 5.13 -4.85
C VAL A 80 7.48 3.89 -5.43
N VAL A 81 7.00 2.99 -4.56
CA VAL A 81 6.27 1.79 -4.95
C VAL A 81 4.81 1.95 -4.59
N LEU A 82 3.95 1.99 -5.59
CA LEU A 82 2.50 1.98 -5.40
C LEU A 82 2.04 0.52 -5.18
N VAL A 83 1.44 0.25 -4.03
CA VAL A 83 0.90 -1.07 -3.70
C VAL A 83 -0.46 -1.22 -4.38
N ARG A 84 -0.55 -2.15 -5.34
CA ARG A 84 -1.72 -2.39 -6.21
C ARG A 84 -2.13 -3.86 -6.29
N ASN A 85 -1.49 -4.74 -5.53
CA ASN A 85 -1.95 -6.11 -5.34
C ASN A 85 -3.26 -6.12 -4.55
N ASN A 86 -4.28 -6.76 -5.10
CA ASN A 86 -5.67 -6.57 -4.69
C ASN A 86 -6.46 -7.88 -4.56
N GLN A 87 -5.78 -9.02 -4.43
CA GLN A 87 -6.44 -10.29 -4.19
C GLN A 87 -7.02 -10.34 -2.78
N TRP A 88 -8.19 -10.96 -2.65
CA TRP A 88 -8.86 -11.17 -1.39
C TRP A 88 -9.78 -12.39 -1.50
N LYS A 89 -10.11 -12.99 -0.36
CA LYS A 89 -11.06 -14.10 -0.25
C LYS A 89 -11.76 -14.10 1.10
N ILE A 90 -12.97 -14.64 1.13
CA ILE A 90 -13.75 -14.88 2.34
C ILE A 90 -14.09 -16.37 2.38
N GLU A 91 -13.66 -17.06 3.44
CA GLU A 91 -13.87 -18.50 3.67
C GLU A 91 -14.47 -18.70 5.07
N GLY A 92 -15.78 -18.96 5.12
CA GLY A 92 -16.53 -18.91 6.39
C GLY A 92 -16.44 -17.51 6.98
N GLU A 93 -15.94 -17.41 8.21
CA GLU A 93 -15.74 -16.13 8.92
C GLU A 93 -14.35 -15.54 8.72
N ARG A 94 -13.46 -16.21 7.98
CA ARG A 94 -12.09 -15.76 7.76
C ARG A 94 -11.98 -14.92 6.49
N VAL A 95 -11.44 -13.72 6.64
CA VAL A 95 -11.11 -12.80 5.54
C VAL A 95 -9.60 -12.80 5.32
N THR A 96 -9.16 -13.05 4.09
CA THR A 96 -7.77 -12.85 3.67
C THR A 96 -7.73 -11.76 2.61
N ALA A 97 -6.85 -10.78 2.75
CA ALA A 97 -6.73 -9.67 1.81
C ALA A 97 -5.27 -9.23 1.64
N GLU A 98 -4.90 -8.91 0.41
CA GLU A 98 -3.62 -8.30 0.09
C GLU A 98 -3.56 -6.82 0.52
N ALA A 99 -2.34 -6.32 0.69
CA ALA A 99 -2.08 -4.98 1.23
C ALA A 99 -2.67 -3.82 0.41
N GLY A 100 -2.85 -4.00 -0.91
CA GLY A 100 -3.43 -2.99 -1.80
C GLY A 100 -4.96 -3.02 -1.92
N VAL A 101 -5.64 -3.97 -1.28
CA VAL A 101 -7.12 -4.01 -1.25
C VAL A 101 -7.66 -2.76 -0.58
N ASN A 102 -8.66 -2.11 -1.19
CA ASN A 102 -9.33 -0.96 -0.60
C ASN A 102 -10.13 -1.39 0.65
N LEU A 103 -9.97 -0.65 1.75
CA LEU A 103 -10.55 -1.03 3.03
C LEU A 103 -12.09 -1.01 3.00
N GLY A 104 -12.70 0.10 2.56
CA GLY A 104 -14.15 0.23 2.48
C GLY A 104 -14.79 -0.80 1.54
N PHE A 105 -14.12 -1.12 0.43
CA PHE A 105 -14.52 -2.22 -0.45
C PHE A 105 -14.57 -3.56 0.30
N LEU A 106 -13.53 -3.90 1.07
CA LEU A 106 -13.49 -5.17 1.81
C LEU A 106 -14.58 -5.22 2.88
N VAL A 107 -14.81 -4.11 3.59
CA VAL A 107 -15.94 -3.99 4.54
C VAL A 107 -17.27 -4.30 3.84
N GLN A 108 -17.51 -3.71 2.67
CA GLN A 108 -18.72 -4.02 1.90
C GLN A 108 -18.83 -5.50 1.51
N GLN A 109 -17.72 -6.16 1.18
CA GLN A 109 -17.73 -7.59 0.88
C GLN A 109 -18.06 -8.45 2.10
N THR A 110 -17.60 -8.07 3.30
CA THR A 110 -17.95 -8.77 4.54
C THR A 110 -19.44 -8.65 4.86
N VAL A 111 -20.02 -7.46 4.70
CA VAL A 111 -21.46 -7.23 4.86
C VAL A 111 -22.28 -8.07 3.89
N ASN A 112 -21.87 -8.16 2.61
CA ASN A 112 -22.53 -8.98 1.60
C ASN A 112 -22.46 -10.50 1.90
N LYS A 113 -21.58 -10.91 2.82
CA LYS A 113 -21.45 -12.28 3.31
C LYS A 113 -22.05 -12.47 4.70
N GLU A 114 -22.81 -11.49 5.19
CA GLU A 114 -23.47 -11.51 6.50
C GLU A 114 -22.48 -11.65 7.67
N LEU A 115 -21.22 -11.24 7.45
CA LEU A 115 -20.20 -11.18 8.49
C LEU A 115 -20.25 -9.82 9.17
N SER A 116 -20.38 -9.84 10.50
CA SER A 116 -20.43 -8.63 11.32
C SER A 116 -19.12 -8.34 12.05
N GLY A 117 -18.96 -7.11 12.50
CA GLY A 117 -17.84 -6.62 13.29
C GLY A 117 -16.90 -5.70 12.53
N PHE A 118 -16.75 -5.84 11.21
CA PHE A 118 -15.78 -5.06 10.41
C PHE A 118 -16.33 -3.71 9.91
N GLU A 119 -17.63 -3.45 10.10
CA GLU A 119 -18.37 -2.25 9.68
C GLU A 119 -17.81 -0.92 10.20
N PRO A 120 -17.27 -0.82 11.43
CA PRO A 120 -16.67 0.41 11.96
C PRO A 120 -15.63 1.05 11.04
N LEU A 121 -14.97 0.25 10.19
CA LEU A 121 -13.91 0.69 9.30
C LEU A 121 -14.39 1.21 7.94
N VAL A 122 -15.70 1.17 7.65
CA VAL A 122 -16.25 1.51 6.32
C VAL A 122 -15.85 2.91 5.84
N ALA A 123 -15.76 3.88 6.76
CA ALA A 123 -15.43 5.26 6.47
C ALA A 123 -13.93 5.57 6.51
N VAL A 124 -13.08 4.60 6.85
CA VAL A 124 -11.63 4.80 6.93
C VAL A 124 -11.04 4.72 5.52
N PRO A 125 -10.48 5.82 4.97
CA PRO A 125 -9.94 5.81 3.62
C PRO A 125 -8.59 5.11 3.57
N GLY A 126 -8.33 4.38 2.49
CA GLY A 126 -7.03 3.79 2.20
C GLY A 126 -7.11 2.32 1.82
N THR A 127 -5.99 1.63 2.00
CA THR A 127 -5.86 0.20 1.72
C THR A 127 -5.60 -0.59 3.00
N ILE A 128 -5.81 -1.90 2.95
CA ILE A 128 -5.59 -2.81 4.08
C ILE A 128 -4.17 -2.66 4.66
N GLY A 129 -3.15 -2.62 3.82
CA GLY A 129 -1.76 -2.46 4.29
C GLY A 129 -1.53 -1.12 5.00
N GLY A 130 -2.11 -0.03 4.50
CA GLY A 130 -2.03 1.28 5.16
C GLY A 130 -2.79 1.31 6.48
N ALA A 131 -3.94 0.64 6.54
CA ALA A 131 -4.71 0.52 7.76
C ALA A 131 -3.95 -0.28 8.83
N ILE A 132 -3.37 -1.43 8.47
CA ILE A 132 -2.53 -2.23 9.37
C ILE A 132 -1.34 -1.41 9.88
N PHE A 133 -0.65 -0.68 8.98
CA PHE A 133 0.52 0.13 9.35
C PHE A 133 0.20 1.19 10.43
N GLY A 134 -0.97 1.82 10.35
CA GLY A 134 -1.40 2.84 11.31
C GLY A 134 -2.30 2.36 12.43
N ASN A 135 -2.60 1.05 12.51
CA ASN A 135 -3.72 0.50 13.27
C ASN A 135 -5.00 1.36 13.10
N ALA A 136 -5.37 1.63 11.85
CA ALA A 136 -6.41 2.60 11.52
C ALA A 136 -7.77 2.17 12.07
N GLY A 137 -8.58 3.15 12.46
CA GLY A 137 -9.87 2.91 13.08
C GLY A 137 -10.62 4.17 13.42
N VAL A 138 -11.82 3.98 13.92
CA VAL A 138 -12.65 5.03 14.52
C VAL A 138 -12.92 4.61 15.97
N PRO A 139 -12.62 5.45 16.97
CA PRO A 139 -12.85 5.10 18.37
C PRO A 139 -14.31 4.72 18.62
N GLN A 140 -14.54 3.46 19.01
CA GLN A 140 -15.84 2.86 19.31
C GLN A 140 -15.67 1.87 20.47
N VAL A 141 -16.74 1.59 21.21
CA VAL A 141 -16.74 0.63 22.32
C VAL A 141 -17.58 -0.58 21.92
N PRO A 142 -17.08 -1.83 21.98
CA PRO A 142 -15.78 -2.26 22.51
C PRO A 142 -14.63 -2.35 21.48
N LYS A 143 -14.92 -2.29 20.18
CA LYS A 143 -13.92 -2.43 19.08
C LYS A 143 -14.07 -1.32 18.07
N GLY A 144 -12.98 -0.91 17.43
CA GLY A 144 -13.00 0.18 16.45
C GLY A 144 -11.74 0.34 15.60
N PHE A 145 -10.67 -0.43 15.88
CA PHE A 145 -9.41 -0.37 15.15
C PHE A 145 -9.13 -1.68 14.42
N ILE A 146 -8.50 -1.61 13.25
CA ILE A 146 -8.27 -2.81 12.42
C ILE A 146 -7.59 -3.95 13.19
N GLY A 147 -6.71 -3.64 14.14
CA GLY A 147 -6.05 -4.63 15.00
C GLY A 147 -7.00 -5.48 15.84
N ASP A 148 -8.25 -5.04 16.08
CA ASP A 148 -9.25 -5.79 16.84
C ASP A 148 -9.77 -7.05 16.11
N TRP A 149 -9.47 -7.18 14.81
CA TRP A 149 -9.90 -8.29 13.94
C TRP A 149 -8.74 -9.00 13.21
N VAL A 150 -7.50 -8.50 13.31
CA VAL A 150 -6.36 -9.10 12.62
C VAL A 150 -5.87 -10.35 13.37
N GLU A 151 -5.96 -11.52 12.73
CA GLU A 151 -5.39 -12.77 13.27
C GLU A 151 -3.88 -12.89 13.00
N SER A 152 -3.43 -12.51 11.79
CA SER A 152 -2.03 -12.58 11.38
C SER A 152 -1.74 -11.64 10.20
N VAL A 153 -0.46 -11.32 9.98
CA VAL A 153 0.00 -10.48 8.87
C VAL A 153 1.28 -11.08 8.28
N THR A 154 1.31 -11.24 6.97
CA THR A 154 2.55 -11.56 6.23
C THR A 154 3.28 -10.26 5.90
N VAL A 155 4.56 -10.18 6.27
CA VAL A 155 5.40 -8.99 6.06
C VAL A 155 6.63 -9.33 5.23
N CYS A 156 7.04 -8.41 4.34
CA CYS A 156 8.37 -8.43 3.74
C CYS A 156 9.30 -7.67 4.68
N ARG A 157 10.40 -8.29 5.10
CA ARG A 157 11.42 -7.62 5.89
C ARG A 157 12.64 -7.29 5.03
N ASP A 158 13.41 -6.33 5.51
CA ASP A 158 14.60 -5.82 4.83
C ASP A 158 15.90 -6.50 5.29
N ASP A 159 15.82 -7.44 6.26
CA ASP A 159 16.94 -8.18 6.87
C ASP A 159 17.23 -9.56 6.26
#